data_AF-A0A350BXU3-F1
#
_entry.id   AF-A0A350BXU3-F1
#
_cell.length_a   1.000
_cell.length_b   1.000
_cell.length_c   1.000
_cell.angle_alpha   90.00
_cell.angle_beta   90.00
_cell.angle_gamma   90.00
#
_symmetry.space_group_name_H-M   'P 1'
#
loop_
_entity.id
_entity.type
_entity.pdbx_description
1 polymer ?
#
loop_
_entity_poly.entity_id
_entity_poly.type
_entity_poly.pdbx_seq_one_letter_code
_entity_poly.pdbx_strand_id
1 'polypeptide(L)'
;GLEYQYKEDDAVVLGGDLLIKTIKMNKVSEIELEIGKVPVLSFGNSSGDLSMDQYVFNNDKYESKVYMVLCDDLEREHGNMEKADSMKATCEEHGYETISMRDDFATIYGDDVKIQPYSFEAATESAAEAAPAAEAEAAAEEPATEESAAAEEVLDAAA
;
A
#
# COMPACT_ATOMS: atom_id res chain seq x y z
N GLY A 1 12.92 10.18 12.14
CA GLY A 1 13.10 11.54 11.59
C GLY A 1 14.53 11.68 11.14
N LEU A 2 14.72 11.95 9.85
CA LEU A 2 15.99 12.18 9.12
C LEU A 2 16.92 10.95 8.98
N GLU A 3 16.62 10.07 8.02
CA GLU A 3 17.53 8.97 7.59
C GLU A 3 18.42 9.31 6.39
N TYR A 4 18.26 10.49 5.77
CA TYR A 4 18.99 10.86 4.56
C TYR A 4 19.67 12.23 4.65
N GLN A 5 20.93 12.31 4.23
CA GLN A 5 21.69 13.54 4.03
C GLN A 5 22.16 13.60 2.57
N TYR A 6 21.96 14.76 1.96
CA TYR A 6 22.34 15.05 0.57
C TYR A 6 23.85 14.84 0.36
N LYS A 7 24.24 14.12 -0.70
CA LYS A 7 25.63 13.79 -1.05
C LYS A 7 26.13 14.58 -2.27
N GLU A 8 27.44 14.55 -2.51
CA GLU A 8 28.09 15.30 -3.59
C GLU A 8 27.66 14.89 -5.00
N ASP A 9 27.20 13.64 -5.16
CA ASP A 9 26.73 13.04 -6.40
C ASP A 9 25.21 13.14 -6.61
N ASP A 10 24.47 13.65 -5.61
CA ASP A 10 23.05 13.88 -5.75
C ASP A 10 22.76 15.04 -6.71
N ALA A 11 21.69 14.92 -7.47
CA ALA A 11 21.13 15.99 -8.28
C ALA A 11 19.76 16.40 -7.73
N VAL A 12 19.60 17.69 -7.41
CA VAL A 12 18.28 18.25 -7.11
C VAL A 12 17.50 18.41 -8.42
N VAL A 13 16.51 17.54 -8.63
CA VAL A 13 15.56 17.65 -9.73
C VAL A 13 14.41 18.56 -9.30
N LEU A 14 14.36 19.78 -9.83
CA LEU A 14 13.29 20.77 -9.57
C LEU A 14 12.17 20.76 -10.64
N GLY A 15 12.33 19.94 -11.69
CA GLY A 15 11.43 19.88 -12.84
C GLY A 15 10.88 18.48 -13.05
N GLY A 16 9.56 18.37 -13.00
CA GLY A 16 8.77 17.15 -13.19
C GLY A 16 7.41 17.35 -12.53
N ASP A 17 6.34 16.85 -13.14
CA ASP A 17 5.05 16.77 -12.44
C ASP A 17 5.24 15.82 -11.26
N LEU A 18 5.32 16.37 -10.04
CA LEU A 18 5.29 15.56 -8.84
C LEU A 18 3.89 14.95 -8.76
N LEU A 19 3.75 13.73 -9.28
CA LEU A 19 2.56 12.91 -9.11
C LEU A 19 2.47 12.51 -7.64
N ILE A 20 1.91 13.41 -6.84
CA ILE A 20 1.60 13.14 -5.44
C ILE A 20 0.55 12.03 -5.42
N LYS A 21 0.95 10.85 -4.96
CA LYS A 21 0.02 9.73 -4.83
C LYS A 21 -1.02 10.06 -3.77
N THR A 22 -2.29 9.83 -4.10
CA THR A 22 -3.44 9.96 -3.18
C THR A 22 -3.49 8.75 -2.25
N ILE A 23 -2.57 8.70 -1.29
CA ILE A 23 -2.43 7.63 -0.28
C ILE A 23 -2.40 8.21 1.13
N LYS A 24 -2.85 7.45 2.13
CA LYS A 24 -2.87 7.84 3.54
C LYS A 24 -3.54 9.22 3.72
N MET A 25 -2.89 10.16 4.40
CA MET A 25 -3.41 11.51 4.65
C MET A 25 -3.71 12.29 3.37
N ASN A 26 -3.04 12.01 2.25
CA ASN A 26 -3.36 12.70 1.00
C ASN A 26 -4.79 12.38 0.56
N LYS A 27 -5.33 11.19 0.85
CA LYS A 27 -6.75 10.89 0.59
C LYS A 27 -7.69 11.85 1.32
N VAL A 28 -7.37 12.16 2.57
CA VAL A 28 -8.15 13.11 3.38
C VAL A 28 -8.05 14.52 2.81
N SER A 29 -6.84 14.95 2.43
CA SER A 29 -6.63 16.24 1.78
C SER A 29 -7.41 16.36 0.47
N GLU A 30 -7.39 15.35 -0.38
CA GLU A 30 -8.14 15.36 -1.64
C GLU A 30 -9.66 15.34 -1.42
N ILE A 31 -10.17 14.64 -0.39
CA ILE A 31 -11.60 14.70 -0.02
C ILE A 31 -12.00 16.14 0.31
N GLU A 32 -11.20 16.84 1.11
CA GLU A 32 -11.50 18.22 1.49
C GLU A 32 -11.37 19.20 0.33
N LEU A 33 -10.39 19.01 -0.55
CA LEU A 33 -10.15 19.91 -1.69
C LEU A 33 -11.18 19.71 -2.81
N GLU A 34 -11.50 18.47 -3.16
CA GLU A 34 -12.30 18.15 -4.35
C GLU A 34 -13.79 17.93 -4.03
N ILE A 35 -14.10 17.32 -2.87
CA ILE A 35 -15.49 17.05 -2.45
C ILE A 35 -15.98 18.14 -1.50
N GLY A 36 -15.12 18.62 -0.60
CA GLY A 36 -15.41 19.65 0.40
C GLY A 36 -16.44 19.23 1.46
N LYS A 37 -16.66 17.91 1.59
CA LYS A 37 -17.58 17.31 2.56
C LYS A 37 -17.06 15.94 2.99
N VAL A 38 -17.12 15.69 4.30
CA VAL A 38 -16.83 14.37 4.88
C VAL A 38 -17.85 13.34 4.35
N PRO A 39 -17.40 12.27 3.67
CA PRO A 39 -18.26 11.16 3.30
C PRO A 39 -18.89 10.51 4.53
N VAL A 40 -20.03 9.84 4.34
CA VAL A 40 -20.68 9.02 5.39
C VAL A 40 -20.33 7.55 5.26
N LEU A 41 -19.78 7.13 4.13
CA LEU A 41 -19.33 5.76 3.89
C LEU A 41 -17.91 5.79 3.34
N SER A 42 -17.06 4.91 3.85
CA SER A 42 -15.73 4.66 3.32
C SER A 42 -15.57 3.18 3.00
N PHE A 43 -14.88 2.90 1.90
CA PHE A 43 -14.51 1.56 1.48
C PHE A 43 -13.00 1.55 1.22
N GLY A 44 -12.28 0.70 1.94
CA GLY A 44 -10.85 0.51 1.78
C GLY A 44 -10.48 -0.97 1.65
N ASN A 45 -9.21 -1.24 1.35
CA ASN A 45 -8.68 -2.61 1.27
C ASN A 45 -7.23 -2.72 1.76
N SER A 46 -6.62 -1.61 2.18
CA SER A 46 -5.21 -1.55 2.50
C SER A 46 -4.92 -0.57 3.64
N SER A 47 -3.71 -0.66 4.21
CA SER A 47 -3.27 0.30 5.24
C SER A 47 -3.13 1.74 4.73
N GLY A 48 -3.13 1.94 3.40
CA GLY A 48 -3.14 3.25 2.78
C GLY A 48 -4.49 3.97 2.90
N ASP A 49 -5.55 3.27 3.28
CA ASP A 49 -6.92 3.79 3.40
C ASP A 49 -7.25 4.26 4.82
N LEU A 50 -6.54 3.74 5.83
CA LEU A 50 -6.85 3.95 7.24
C LEU A 50 -7.04 5.42 7.64
N SER A 51 -6.25 6.34 7.06
CA SER A 51 -6.43 7.78 7.33
C SER A 51 -7.78 8.33 6.82
N MET A 52 -8.22 7.89 5.64
CA MET A 52 -9.53 8.22 5.08
C MET A 52 -10.65 7.56 5.88
N ASP A 53 -10.48 6.29 6.23
CA ASP A 53 -11.46 5.52 7.00
C ASP A 53 -11.70 6.15 8.36
N GLN A 54 -10.62 6.49 9.08
CA GLN A 54 -10.70 7.14 10.37
C GLN A 54 -11.29 8.55 10.27
N TYR A 55 -11.01 9.27 9.18
CA TYR A 55 -11.62 10.57 8.91
C TYR A 55 -13.14 10.47 8.74
N VAL A 56 -13.63 9.47 8.00
CA VAL A 56 -15.06 9.21 7.81
C VAL A 56 -15.71 8.68 9.09
N PHE A 57 -15.06 7.75 9.80
CA PHE A 57 -15.60 7.15 11.03
C PHE A 57 -15.78 8.17 12.15
N ASN A 58 -14.90 9.17 12.23
CA ASN A 58 -14.96 10.22 13.24
C ASN A 58 -15.95 11.36 12.89
N ASN A 59 -16.80 11.18 11.88
CA ASN A 59 -17.83 12.16 11.51
C ASN A 59 -18.80 12.39 12.68
N ASP A 60 -18.88 13.63 13.15
CA ASP A 60 -19.69 14.04 14.31
C ASP A 60 -21.11 14.46 13.91
N LYS A 61 -21.35 14.66 12.61
CA LYS A 61 -22.60 15.25 12.09
C LYS A 61 -23.60 14.21 11.62
N TYR A 62 -23.15 13.13 11.01
CA TYR A 62 -23.98 12.08 10.45
C TYR A 62 -23.45 10.71 10.88
N GLU A 63 -24.36 9.74 11.00
CA GLU A 63 -23.96 8.34 11.17
C GLU A 63 -23.09 7.94 9.97
N SER A 64 -21.90 7.42 10.26
CA SER A 64 -20.95 6.97 9.26
C SER A 64 -20.58 5.51 9.47
N LYS A 65 -20.14 4.86 8.39
CA LYS A 65 -19.63 3.48 8.42
C LYS A 65 -18.40 3.33 7.54
N VAL A 66 -17.52 2.44 7.98
CA VAL A 66 -16.31 2.05 7.26
C VAL A 66 -16.40 0.57 6.98
N TYR A 67 -16.08 0.20 5.74
CA TYR A 67 -16.02 -1.18 5.28
C TYR A 67 -14.64 -1.46 4.69
N MET A 68 -13.98 -2.51 5.19
CA MET A 68 -12.67 -2.93 4.70
C MET A 68 -12.76 -4.28 4.02
N VAL A 69 -12.39 -4.32 2.74
CA VAL A 69 -12.33 -5.55 1.95
C VAL A 69 -11.07 -6.31 2.32
N LEU A 70 -11.24 -7.57 2.73
CA LEU A 70 -10.16 -8.49 3.05
C LEU A 70 -9.80 -9.30 1.80
N CYS A 71 -8.54 -9.19 1.37
CA CYS A 71 -7.99 -9.98 0.27
C CYS A 71 -7.64 -11.41 0.74
N ASP A 72 -8.63 -12.17 1.19
CA ASP A 72 -8.50 -13.49 1.83
C ASP A 72 -8.85 -14.67 0.92
N ASP A 73 -9.05 -14.42 -0.38
CA ASP A 73 -9.35 -15.43 -1.38
C ASP A 73 -8.11 -15.80 -2.18
N LEU A 74 -7.53 -16.97 -1.89
CA LEU A 74 -6.34 -17.50 -2.58
C LEU A 74 -6.67 -18.33 -3.83
N GLU A 75 -7.96 -18.61 -4.09
CA GLU A 75 -8.38 -19.50 -5.18
C GLU A 75 -8.91 -18.71 -6.38
N ARG A 76 -9.70 -17.67 -6.12
CA ARG A 76 -10.36 -16.84 -7.15
C ARG A 76 -9.64 -15.51 -7.37
N GLU A 77 -8.73 -15.12 -6.48
CA GLU A 77 -7.95 -13.87 -6.52
C GLU A 77 -6.49 -14.09 -6.06
N HIS A 78 -5.60 -13.11 -6.28
CA HIS A 78 -4.26 -13.08 -5.74
C HIS A 78 -4.23 -12.64 -4.25
N GLY A 79 -5.03 -13.32 -3.43
CA GLY A 79 -5.17 -13.00 -2.01
C GLY A 79 -3.86 -13.13 -1.23
N ASN A 80 -3.86 -12.54 -0.04
CA ASN A 80 -2.75 -12.61 0.89
C ASN A 80 -3.29 -12.69 2.33
N MET A 81 -3.23 -13.90 2.90
CA MET A 81 -3.77 -14.16 4.24
C MET A 81 -3.10 -13.34 5.34
N GLU A 82 -1.78 -13.11 5.26
CA GLU A 82 -1.06 -12.31 6.26
C GLU A 82 -1.58 -10.86 6.28
N LYS A 83 -1.77 -10.25 5.11
CA LYS A 83 -2.34 -8.90 5.00
C LYS A 83 -3.81 -8.88 5.39
N ALA A 84 -4.58 -9.89 5.02
CA ALA A 84 -5.99 -9.98 5.38
C ALA A 84 -6.18 -10.11 6.89
N ASP A 85 -5.42 -10.97 7.55
CA ASP A 85 -5.46 -11.17 9.01
C ASP A 85 -5.02 -9.89 9.75
N SER A 86 -3.95 -9.25 9.28
CA SER A 86 -3.52 -7.96 9.83
C SER A 86 -4.58 -6.88 9.67
N MET A 87 -5.22 -6.79 8.50
CA MET A 87 -6.28 -5.81 8.26
C MET A 87 -7.49 -6.08 9.12
N LYS A 88 -7.89 -7.34 9.26
CA LYS A 88 -9.00 -7.74 10.11
C LYS A 88 -8.78 -7.34 11.56
N ALA A 89 -7.59 -7.58 12.11
CA ALA A 89 -7.24 -7.17 13.47
C ALA A 89 -7.34 -5.64 13.65
N THR A 90 -6.86 -4.86 12.68
CA THR A 90 -6.99 -3.40 12.67
C THR A 90 -8.47 -2.96 12.62
N CYS A 91 -9.29 -3.64 11.82
CA CYS A 91 -10.72 -3.33 11.74
C CYS A 91 -11.44 -3.62 13.07
N GLU A 92 -11.13 -4.75 13.71
CA GLU A 92 -11.67 -5.10 15.03
C GLU A 92 -11.28 -4.07 16.10
N GLU A 93 -10.03 -3.58 16.08
CA GLU A 93 -9.56 -2.54 17.00
C GLU A 93 -10.33 -1.22 16.82
N HIS A 94 -10.60 -0.82 15.58
CA HIS A 94 -11.22 0.45 15.26
C HIS A 94 -12.75 0.41 15.14
N GLY A 95 -13.37 -0.77 15.22
CA GLY A 95 -14.81 -0.95 15.05
C GLY A 95 -15.27 -0.80 13.59
N TYR A 96 -14.42 -1.12 12.63
CA TYR A 96 -14.75 -1.12 11.21
C TYR A 96 -15.39 -2.45 10.81
N GLU A 97 -16.29 -2.41 9.84
CA GLU A 97 -16.89 -3.62 9.27
C GLU A 97 -15.93 -4.24 8.25
N THR A 98 -15.83 -5.57 8.25
CA THR A 98 -14.98 -6.30 7.30
C THR A 98 -15.84 -7.02 6.25
N ILE A 99 -15.33 -7.09 5.02
CA ILE A 99 -15.95 -7.81 3.91
C ILE A 99 -14.94 -8.84 3.40
N SER A 100 -15.23 -10.13 3.55
CA SER A 100 -14.39 -11.22 3.06
C SER A 100 -14.62 -11.44 1.57
N MET A 101 -13.55 -11.39 0.77
CA MET A 101 -13.65 -11.78 -0.64
C MET A 101 -13.97 -13.26 -0.78
N ARG A 102 -13.43 -14.11 0.10
CA ARG A 102 -13.70 -15.55 0.08
C ARG A 102 -15.17 -15.87 0.42
N ASP A 103 -15.67 -15.30 1.51
CA ASP A 103 -16.92 -15.75 2.12
C ASP A 103 -18.15 -14.92 1.72
N ASP A 104 -17.98 -13.60 1.46
CA ASP A 104 -19.11 -12.70 1.20
C ASP A 104 -19.37 -12.49 -0.30
N PHE A 105 -18.37 -12.68 -1.16
CA PHE A 105 -18.53 -12.48 -2.60
C PHE A 105 -18.95 -13.77 -3.29
N ALA A 106 -20.14 -13.73 -3.91
CA ALA A 106 -20.63 -14.82 -4.76
C ALA A 106 -19.69 -15.08 -5.95
N THR A 107 -19.17 -14.01 -6.57
CA THR A 107 -18.23 -14.03 -7.68
C THR A 107 -17.24 -12.89 -7.53
N ILE A 108 -15.94 -13.14 -7.73
CA ILE A 108 -14.92 -12.07 -7.76
C ILE A 108 -14.87 -11.39 -9.13
N TYR A 109 -14.85 -12.20 -10.19
CA TYR A 109 -14.82 -11.77 -11.58
C TYR A 109 -15.99 -12.38 -12.36
N GLY A 110 -16.23 -11.88 -13.59
CA GLY A 110 -17.25 -12.43 -14.48
C GLY A 110 -16.93 -13.85 -14.97
N ASP A 111 -17.93 -14.53 -15.53
CA ASP A 111 -17.90 -15.98 -15.85
C ASP A 111 -16.69 -16.45 -16.67
N ASP A 112 -16.19 -15.60 -17.57
CA ASP A 112 -15.10 -15.93 -18.49
C ASP A 112 -13.70 -15.54 -17.95
N VAL A 113 -13.60 -15.08 -16.70
CA VAL A 113 -12.34 -14.63 -16.10
C VAL A 113 -11.80 -15.69 -15.15
N LYS A 114 -10.53 -16.07 -15.36
CA LYS A 114 -9.80 -17.02 -14.51
C LYS A 114 -8.52 -16.39 -14.01
N ILE A 115 -8.20 -16.64 -12.74
CA ILE A 115 -6.92 -16.27 -12.18
C ILE A 115 -5.80 -16.96 -12.97
N GLN A 116 -4.80 -16.17 -13.38
CA GLN A 116 -3.58 -16.72 -13.96
C GLN A 116 -2.58 -16.89 -12.83
N PRO A 117 -1.92 -18.06 -12.70
CA PRO A 117 -0.86 -18.21 -11.72
C PRO A 117 0.23 -17.17 -11.99
N TYR A 118 0.70 -16.51 -10.93
CA TYR A 118 1.76 -15.52 -11.04
C TYR A 118 3.03 -16.22 -11.56
N SER A 119 3.40 -15.95 -12.81
CA SER A 119 4.68 -16.37 -13.38
C SER A 119 5.45 -15.12 -13.81
N PHE A 120 6.75 -15.13 -13.55
CA PHE A 120 7.62 -14.01 -13.93
C PHE A 120 7.61 -13.77 -15.46
N GLU A 121 7.43 -14.83 -16.24
CA GLU A 121 7.31 -14.78 -17.71
C GLU A 121 6.02 -14.08 -18.17
N ALA A 122 4.88 -14.32 -17.50
CA ALA A 122 3.62 -13.65 -17.82
C ALA A 122 3.63 -12.15 -17.44
N ALA A 123 4.36 -11.76 -16.39
CA ALA A 123 4.51 -10.35 -16.02
C ALA A 123 5.29 -9.56 -17.08
N THR A 124 6.28 -10.19 -17.73
CA THR A 124 7.03 -9.57 -18.83
C THR A 124 6.22 -9.42 -20.12
N GLU A 125 5.34 -10.38 -20.45
CA GLU A 125 4.46 -10.26 -21.61
C GLU A 125 3.37 -9.19 -21.43
N SER A 126 2.73 -9.14 -20.26
CA SER A 126 1.73 -8.11 -19.94
C SER A 126 2.31 -6.69 -19.91
N ALA A 127 3.51 -6.52 -19.34
CA ALA A 127 4.21 -5.24 -19.36
C ALA A 127 4.65 -4.81 -20.77
N ALA A 128 5.01 -5.76 -21.63
CA ALA A 128 5.37 -5.49 -23.02
C ALA A 128 4.16 -5.11 -23.89
N GLU A 129 2.98 -5.67 -23.60
CA GLU A 129 1.74 -5.31 -24.29
C GLU A 129 1.19 -3.93 -23.87
N ALA A 130 1.52 -3.46 -22.66
CA ALA A 130 1.04 -2.20 -22.09
C ALA A 130 1.96 -0.98 -22.32
N ALA A 131 3.17 -1.14 -22.85
CA ALA A 131 4.13 -0.03 -22.99
C ALA A 131 4.21 0.52 -24.43
N PRO A 132 4.04 1.83 -24.67
CA PRO A 132 4.56 2.43 -25.90
C PRO A 132 6.09 2.49 -25.82
N ALA A 133 6.75 2.18 -26.92
CA ALA A 133 8.21 2.09 -27.02
C ALA A 133 8.92 3.36 -26.51
N ALA A 134 9.58 3.25 -25.37
CA ALA A 134 10.64 4.16 -24.95
C ALA A 134 11.84 3.29 -24.52
N GLU A 135 12.94 3.47 -25.22
CA GLU A 135 14.16 2.66 -25.13
C GLU A 135 14.80 2.76 -23.75
N ALA A 136 15.18 1.60 -23.21
CA ALA A 136 15.84 1.43 -21.93
C ALA A 136 17.37 1.49 -22.10
N GLU A 137 18.05 2.24 -21.25
CA GLU A 137 19.48 2.04 -20.97
C GLU A 137 19.63 1.53 -19.53
N ALA A 138 20.24 0.35 -19.40
CA ALA A 138 20.38 -0.40 -18.17
C ALA A 138 21.71 -0.08 -17.47
N ALA A 139 21.68 0.02 -16.13
CA ALA A 139 22.87 -0.12 -15.30
C ALA A 139 22.56 -1.10 -14.17
N ALA A 140 23.35 -2.18 -14.15
CA ALA A 140 23.29 -3.27 -13.18
C ALA A 140 24.05 -2.91 -11.89
N GLU A 141 23.60 -3.43 -10.75
CA GLU A 141 24.47 -3.57 -9.59
C GLU A 141 24.20 -4.92 -8.88
N GLU A 142 25.29 -5.65 -8.63
CA GLU A 142 25.35 -6.97 -8.00
C GLU A 142 25.23 -6.90 -6.46
N PRO A 143 24.88 -8.00 -5.76
CA PRO A 143 24.67 -7.99 -4.32
C PRO A 143 25.99 -8.09 -3.53
N ALA A 144 26.15 -7.23 -2.52
CA ALA A 144 27.25 -7.34 -1.55
C ALA A 144 26.89 -8.26 -0.36
N THR A 145 27.89 -9.05 0.02
CA THR A 145 27.93 -10.23 0.89
C THR A 145 27.94 -9.94 2.40
N GLU A 146 27.57 -10.96 3.20
CA GLU A 146 27.82 -11.07 4.64
C GLU A 146 29.32 -10.99 5.01
N GLU A 147 29.66 -10.28 6.10
CA GLU A 147 30.76 -10.62 7.03
C GLU A 147 30.55 -9.83 8.35
N SER A 148 30.16 -10.43 9.47
CA SER A 148 30.92 -11.16 10.52
C SER A 148 31.74 -10.31 11.52
N ALA A 149 31.50 -10.64 12.80
CA ALA A 149 32.41 -10.65 13.96
C ALA A 149 32.84 -9.35 14.71
N ALA A 150 32.33 -9.30 15.96
CA ALA A 150 33.10 -9.29 17.22
C ALA A 150 33.83 -8.01 17.73
N ALA A 151 33.33 -7.57 18.90
CA ALA A 151 34.03 -7.44 20.20
C ALA A 151 34.71 -6.12 20.65
N GLU A 152 34.49 -5.89 21.97
CA GLU A 152 35.16 -5.08 23.00
C GLU A 152 35.00 -3.54 22.99
N GLU A 153 34.31 -2.96 23.99
CA GLU A 153 34.70 -2.66 25.41
C GLU A 153 35.54 -1.36 25.47
N VAL A 154 35.13 -0.30 26.19
CA VAL A 154 35.51 0.00 27.58
C VAL A 154 34.90 1.37 27.97
N LEU A 155 34.33 1.42 29.20
CA LEU A 155 34.17 2.51 30.21
C LEU A 155 34.13 4.00 29.77
N ASP A 156 33.33 4.89 30.37
CA ASP A 156 33.27 5.20 31.81
C ASP A 156 32.03 6.07 32.16
N ALA A 157 31.68 6.06 33.43
CA ALA A 157 30.57 6.71 34.09
C ALA A 157 30.74 8.24 34.26
N ALA A 158 29.62 8.95 34.42
CA ALA A 158 29.50 10.00 35.43
C ALA A 158 28.02 10.29 35.72
N ALA A 159 27.77 10.54 37.00
CA ALA A 159 26.51 10.76 37.70
C ALA A 159 25.68 11.96 37.23
#